data_AF-A0A7K1GIJ8-F1
#
_entry.id   AF-A0A7K1GIJ8-F1
#
_cell.length_a   1.000
_cell.length_b   1.000
_cell.length_c   1.000
_cell.angle_alpha   90.00
_cell.angle_beta   90.00
_cell.angle_gamma   90.00
#
_symmetry.space_group_name_H-M   'P 1'
#
loop_
_entity.id
_entity.type
_entity.pdbx_description
1 polymer ?
#
loop_
_entity_poly.entity_id
_entity_poly.type
_entity_poly.pdbx_seq_one_letter_code
_entity_poly.pdbx_strand_id
1 'polypeptide(L)' 'ARLTGYKPRWFTYFIGDAHIYENHIEMVTEQLKRKPFPAPRFVIADRVPDFAVTGKYQPEWLEQVEPADFSLEGYEHHAP' A
#
# COMPACT_ATOMS: atom_id res chain seq x y z
N ALA A 1 -0.71 -9.09 -9.05
CA ALA A 1 -1.21 -8.40 -10.27
C ALA A 1 -0.08 -8.18 -11.27
N ARG A 2 1.05 -7.55 -10.89
CA ARG A 2 2.21 -7.33 -11.79
C ARG A 2 2.78 -8.62 -12.38
N LEU A 3 3.05 -9.64 -11.55
CA LEU A 3 3.52 -10.96 -12.00
C LEU A 3 2.46 -11.81 -12.73
N THR A 4 1.23 -11.30 -12.85
CA THR A 4 0.10 -11.98 -13.52
C THR A 4 -0.50 -11.16 -14.67
N GLY A 5 0.04 -9.96 -14.96
CA GLY A 5 -0.38 -9.10 -16.07
C GLY A 5 -1.69 -8.33 -15.86
N TYR A 6 -2.18 -8.23 -14.63
CA TYR A 6 -3.41 -7.51 -14.30
C TYR A 6 -3.12 -6.15 -13.66
N LYS A 7 -4.04 -5.20 -13.85
CA LYS A 7 -4.07 -3.93 -13.12
C LYS A 7 -4.82 -4.10 -11.79
N PRO A 8 -4.21 -3.77 -10.64
CA PRO A 8 -4.92 -3.70 -9.36
C PRO A 8 -6.15 -2.78 -9.46
N ARG A 9 -7.24 -3.13 -8.78
CA ARG A 9 -8.50 -2.38 -8.85
C ARG A 9 -9.13 -2.18 -7.48
N TRP A 10 -10.02 -3.09 -7.08
CA TRP A 10 -10.78 -2.95 -5.84
C TRP A 10 -10.05 -3.63 -4.70
N PHE A 11 -9.93 -2.91 -3.59
CA PHE A 11 -9.55 -3.46 -2.30
C PHE A 11 -10.73 -3.26 -1.35
N THR A 12 -11.50 -4.33 -1.12
CA THR A 12 -12.63 -4.33 -0.18
C THR A 12 -12.17 -4.93 1.13
N TYR A 13 -12.26 -4.16 2.22
CA TYR A 13 -11.79 -4.57 3.54
C TYR A 13 -12.98 -4.81 4.48
N PHE A 14 -13.09 -6.03 5.00
CA PHE A 14 -14.13 -6.44 5.95
C PHE A 14 -13.52 -6.59 7.34
N ILE A 15 -14.19 -6.03 8.36
CA ILE A 15 -13.75 -6.10 9.75
C ILE A 15 -14.84 -6.81 10.55
N GLY A 16 -14.44 -7.81 11.35
CA GLY A 16 -15.36 -8.52 12.24
C GLY A 16 -15.64 -7.72 13.50
N ASP A 17 -14.65 -7.66 14.39
CA ASP A 17 -14.68 -6.83 15.59
C ASP A 17 -13.70 -5.66 15.39
N ALA A 18 -14.25 -4.45 15.24
CA ALA A 18 -13.49 -3.22 15.13
C ALA A 18 -13.55 -2.47 16.46
N HIS A 19 -12.41 -2.31 17.13
CA HIS A 19 -12.33 -1.65 18.43
C HIS A 19 -11.14 -0.68 18.53
N ILE A 20 -11.23 0.22 19.50
CA ILE A 20 -10.20 1.19 19.86
C ILE A 20 -9.86 0.99 21.33
N TYR A 21 -8.57 0.96 21.67
CA TYR A 21 -8.12 0.91 23.06
C TYR A 21 -8.34 2.25 23.76
N GLU A 22 -8.70 2.20 25.04
CA GLU A 22 -9.01 3.39 25.84
C GLU A 22 -7.86 4.41 25.88
N ASN A 23 -6.63 3.92 26.02
CA ASN A 23 -5.41 4.75 26.01
C ASN A 23 -5.09 5.39 24.64
N HIS A 24 -5.84 5.08 23.58
CA HIS A 24 -5.69 5.70 22.25
C HIS A 24 -6.75 6.76 21.94
N ILE A 25 -7.75 6.97 22.82
CA ILE A 25 -8.89 7.86 22.54
C ILE A 25 -8.45 9.30 22.25
N GLU A 26 -7.56 9.86 23.08
CA GLU A 26 -7.09 11.25 22.90
C GLU A 26 -6.31 11.42 21.58
N MET A 27 -5.40 10.49 21.28
CA MET A 27 -4.60 10.50 20.05
C MET A 27 -5.47 10.37 18.80
N VAL A 28 -6.44 9.46 18.80
CA VAL A 28 -7.37 9.28 17.67
C VAL A 28 -8.23 10.52 17.50
N THR A 29 -8.74 11.10 18.59
CA THR A 29 -9.55 12.33 18.55
C THR A 29 -8.78 13.48 17.93
N GLU A 30 -7.48 13.61 18.20
CA GLU A 30 -6.64 14.62 17.56
C GLU A 30 -6.45 14.34 16.06
N GLN A 31 -6.24 13.08 15.66
CA GLN A 31 -6.14 12.71 14.24
C GLN A 31 -7.42 13.03 13.45
N LEU A 32 -8.60 12.85 14.05
CA LEU A 32 -9.88 13.16 13.41
C LEU A 32 -10.07 14.65 13.09
N LYS A 33 -9.34 15.56 13.74
CA LYS A 33 -9.38 17.00 13.45
C LYS A 33 -8.50 17.41 12.27
N ARG A 34 -7.55 16.55 11.86
CA ARG A 34 -6.57 16.86 10.81
C ARG A 34 -7.24 16.82 9.44
N LYS A 35 -6.95 17.80 8.58
CA LYS A 35 -7.38 17.77 7.18
C LYS A 35 -6.62 16.68 6.42
N PRO A 36 -7.28 15.71 5.76
CA PRO A 36 -6.57 14.69 4.97
C PRO A 36 -5.81 15.31 3.79
N PHE A 37 -4.60 14.81 3.53
CA PHE A 37 -3.88 15.04 2.28
C PHE A 37 -4.34 14.05 1.19
N PRO A 38 -4.06 14.32 -0.09
CA PRO A 38 -4.24 13.32 -1.15
C PRO A 38 -3.49 12.02 -0.81
N ALA A 39 -4.10 10.88 -1.15
CA ALA A 39 -3.42 9.60 -1.00
C ALA A 39 -2.20 9.52 -1.93
N PRO A 40 -1.08 8.92 -1.49
CA PRO A 40 0.09 8.73 -2.34
C PRO A 40 -0.16 7.71 -3.44
N ARG A 41 0.74 7.68 -4.43
CA ARG A 41 0.81 6.61 -5.43
C ARG A 41 1.77 5.53 -4.95
N PHE A 42 1.30 4.30 -4.86
CA PHE A 42 2.16 3.14 -4.62
C PHE A 42 2.90 2.74 -5.90
N VAL A 43 4.22 2.58 -5.81
CA VAL A 43 5.09 2.30 -6.95
C VAL A 43 5.93 1.06 -6.65
N ILE A 44 6.03 0.19 -7.66
CA ILE A 44 6.88 -1.00 -7.65
C ILE A 44 8.04 -0.76 -8.62
N ALA A 45 9.27 -0.99 -8.19
CA ALA A 45 10.47 -0.78 -8.98
C ALA A 45 10.48 -1.60 -10.28
N ASP A 46 11.11 -1.05 -11.32
CA ASP A 46 11.13 -1.65 -12.66
C ASP A 46 11.90 -2.97 -12.74
N ARG A 47 12.79 -3.26 -11.76
CA ARG A 47 13.48 -4.55 -11.70
C ARG A 47 12.52 -5.72 -11.51
N VAL A 48 11.36 -5.48 -10.86
CA VAL A 48 10.32 -6.49 -10.72
C VAL A 48 9.61 -6.64 -12.06
N PRO A 49 9.62 -7.82 -12.71
CA PRO A 49 9.11 -7.97 -14.06
C PRO A 49 7.61 -7.76 -14.13
N ASP A 50 7.14 -7.17 -15.21
CA ASP A 50 5.72 -7.09 -15.54
C ASP A 50 5.37 -8.20 -16.54
N PHE A 51 4.53 -9.14 -16.10
CA PHE A 51 4.11 -10.26 -16.93
C PHE A 51 3.40 -9.82 -18.21
N ALA A 52 2.65 -8.72 -18.20
CA ALA A 52 1.99 -8.21 -19.39
C ALA A 52 2.98 -7.72 -20.46
N VAL A 53 4.21 -7.39 -20.05
CA VAL A 53 5.29 -6.96 -20.96
C VAL A 53 6.18 -8.14 -21.35
N THR A 54 6.57 -8.99 -20.39
CA THR A 54 7.55 -10.06 -20.62
C THR A 54 6.95 -11.33 -21.20
N GLY A 55 5.67 -11.60 -20.93
CA GLY A 55 5.02 -12.88 -21.25
C GLY A 55 5.60 -14.10 -20.49
N LYS A 56 6.49 -13.87 -19.52
CA LYS A 56 7.16 -14.93 -18.74
C LYS A 56 6.59 -14.99 -17.34
N TYR A 57 6.02 -16.13 -16.97
CA TYR A 57 5.56 -16.34 -15.61
C TYR A 57 6.76 -16.55 -14.70
N GLN A 58 6.95 -15.63 -13.75
CA GLN A 58 8.11 -15.56 -12.87
C GLN A 58 7.68 -15.42 -11.39
N PRO A 59 7.06 -16.45 -10.80
CA PRO A 59 6.56 -16.39 -9.43
C PRO A 59 7.66 -16.30 -8.37
N GLU A 60 8.91 -16.65 -8.71
CA GLU A 60 10.08 -16.55 -7.82
C GLU A 60 10.35 -15.11 -7.33
N TRP A 61 9.73 -14.11 -7.98
CA TRP A 61 9.73 -12.73 -7.50
C TRP A 61 8.91 -12.52 -6.23
N LEU A 62 8.09 -13.48 -5.79
CA LEU A 62 7.43 -13.41 -4.48
C LEU A 62 8.45 -13.46 -3.33
N GLU A 63 9.57 -14.17 -3.53
CA GLU A 63 10.65 -14.28 -2.55
C GLU A 63 11.81 -13.30 -2.79
N GLN A 64 11.96 -12.75 -4.01
CA GLN A 64 13.08 -11.87 -4.38
C GLN A 64 12.79 -10.37 -4.27
N VAL A 65 11.53 -9.98 -4.07
CA VAL A 65 11.18 -8.59 -3.80
C VAL A 65 11.70 -8.19 -2.43
N GLU A 66 12.23 -6.97 -2.36
CA GLU A 66 12.82 -6.39 -1.16
C GLU A 66 12.03 -5.13 -0.76
N PRO A 67 12.13 -4.66 0.48
CA PRO A 67 11.48 -3.42 0.91
C PRO A 67 11.81 -2.22 0.01
N ALA A 68 13.02 -2.17 -0.53
CA ALA A 68 13.48 -1.11 -1.42
C ALA A 68 12.77 -1.08 -2.80
N ASP A 69 12.05 -2.13 -3.17
CA ASP A 69 11.28 -2.16 -4.42
C ASP A 69 9.95 -1.42 -4.34
N PHE A 70 9.55 -1.04 -3.13
CA PHE A 70 8.27 -0.40 -2.87
C PHE A 70 8.51 1.04 -2.43
N SER A 71 7.82 1.96 -3.08
CA SER A 71 7.90 3.38 -2.73
C SER A 71 6.53 4.05 -2.82
N LEU A 72 6.41 5.18 -2.11
CA LEU A 72 5.24 6.03 -2.14
C LEU A 72 5.62 7.37 -2.76
N GLU A 73 5.06 7.66 -3.93
CA GLU A 73 5.22 8.95 -4.57
C GLU A 73 4.12 9.92 -4.10
N GLY A 74 4.52 11.16 -3.82
CA GLY A 74 3.60 12.18 -3.30
C GLY A 74 3.10 11.87 -1.89
N TYR A 75 3.88 11.16 -1.07
CA TYR A 75 3.51 10.90 0.31
C TYR A 75 3.69 12.15 1.17
N GLU A 76 2.56 12.65 1.67
CA GLU A 76 2.50 13.72 2.65
C GLU A 76 1.81 13.20 3.91
N HIS A 77 2.35 13.55 5.07
CA HIS A 77 1.76 13.21 6.35
C HIS A 77 1.87 14.38 7.32
N HIS A 78 0.96 14.39 8.30
CA HIS A 78 1.03 15.34 9.40
C HIS A 78 2.22 15.05 10.29
N ALA A 79 2.70 16.06 11.01
CA ALA A 79 3.80 15.90 11.95
C ALA A 79 3.53 14.79 12.98
N PRO A 80 4.59 14.09 13.43
CA PRO A 80 4.50 13.09 14.49
C PRO A 80 4.00 13.71 15.80
#